data_AF-K2DQM9-F1
#
_entry.id   AF-K2DQM9-F1
#
_cell.length_a   1.000
_cell.length_b   1.000
_cell.length_c   1.000
_cell.angle_alpha   90.00
_cell.angle_beta   90.00
_cell.angle_gamma   90.00
#
_symmetry.space_group_name_H-M   'P 1'
#
loop_
_entity.id
_entity.type
_entity.pdbx_description
1 polymer ?
#
loop_
_entity_poly.entity_id
_entity_poly.type
_entity_poly.pdbx_seq_one_letter_code
_entity_poly.pdbx_strand_id
1 'polypeptide(L)' 'MWSQSQRKYCQSSKGKIARKKYQESEKGRAARVAYMARRKARKAETKPVEAVVIAPVEKSEEKAKIKASPKSKKE' A
#
# COMPACT_ATOMS: atom_id res chain seq x y z
N MET A 1 14.48 -3.43 8.41
CA MET A 1 15.05 -2.38 7.53
C MET A 1 16.25 -2.98 6.80
N TRP A 2 16.42 -2.78 5.49
CA TRP A 2 17.54 -3.40 4.75
C TRP A 2 18.90 -2.83 5.16
N SER A 3 19.91 -3.71 5.23
CA SER A 3 21.31 -3.32 5.44
C SER A 3 21.89 -2.59 4.22
N GLN A 4 23.00 -1.89 4.42
CA GLN A 4 23.69 -1.20 3.32
C GLN A 4 24.20 -2.19 2.25
N SER A 5 24.67 -3.37 2.65
CA SER A 5 25.10 -4.42 1.73
C SER A 5 23.95 -4.96 0.88
N GLN A 6 22.76 -5.15 1.46
CA GLN A 6 21.56 -5.57 0.73
C GLN A 6 21.12 -4.53 -0.31
N ARG A 7 21.17 -3.24 0.05
CA ARG A 7 20.85 -2.14 -0.89
C ARG A 7 21.85 -2.09 -2.04
N LYS A 8 23.15 -2.17 -1.76
CA LYS A 8 24.21 -2.24 -2.76
C LYS A 8 24.03 -3.43 -3.69
N TYR A 9 23.77 -4.62 -3.13
CA TYR A 9 23.50 -5.82 -3.92
C TYR A 9 22.28 -5.64 -4.82
N CYS A 10 21.17 -5.13 -4.29
CA CYS A 10 19.95 -4.87 -5.05
C CYS A 10 20.17 -3.94 -6.26
N GLN A 11 21.08 -2.97 -6.15
CA GLN A 11 21.42 -2.03 -7.21
C GLN A 11 22.49 -2.56 -8.17
N SER A 12 23.25 -3.59 -7.78
CA SER A 12 24.25 -4.24 -8.62
C SER A 12 23.65 -4.95 -9.83
N SER A 13 24.46 -5.21 -10.86
CA SER A 13 24.07 -6.00 -12.03
C SER A 13 23.55 -7.38 -11.65
N LYS A 14 24.26 -8.08 -10.74
CA LYS A 14 23.88 -9.40 -10.22
C LYS A 14 22.50 -9.38 -9.55
N GLY A 15 22.24 -8.38 -8.69
CA GLY A 15 20.95 -8.22 -8.03
C GLY A 15 19.81 -7.94 -9.01
N LYS A 16 20.05 -7.10 -10.04
CA LYS A 16 19.07 -6.84 -11.10
C LYS A 16 18.75 -8.10 -11.91
N ILE A 17 19.76 -8.88 -12.28
CA ILE A 17 19.57 -10.15 -13.00
C ILE A 17 18.78 -11.14 -12.15
N ALA A 18 19.13 -11.31 -10.87
CA ALA A 18 18.40 -12.19 -9.96
C ALA A 18 16.93 -11.78 -9.82
N ARG A 19 16.66 -10.48 -9.70
CA ARG A 19 15.29 -9.95 -9.68
C ARG A 19 14.54 -10.23 -10.97
N LYS A 20 15.17 -10.03 -12.13
CA LYS A 20 14.57 -10.32 -13.44
C LYS A 20 14.20 -11.80 -13.57
N LYS A 21 15.12 -12.70 -13.24
CA LYS A 21 14.87 -14.15 -13.21
C LYS A 21 13.68 -14.51 -12.33
N TYR A 22 13.59 -13.93 -11.14
CA TYR A 22 12.44 -14.16 -10.26
C TYR A 22 11.13 -13.64 -10.88
N GLN A 23 11.13 -12.46 -11.49
CA GLN A 23 9.93 -11.89 -12.13
C GLN A 23 9.43 -12.73 -13.30
N GLU A 24 10.32 -13.40 -14.03
CA GLU A 24 10.00 -14.29 -15.15
C GLU A 24 9.54 -15.68 -14.69
N SER A 25 9.92 -16.10 -13.47
CA SER A 25 9.49 -17.38 -12.89
C SER A 25 7.98 -17.45 -12.67
N GLU A 26 7.43 -18.68 -12.60
CA GLU A 26 6.01 -18.90 -12.27
C GLU A 26 5.62 -18.26 -10.94
N LYS A 27 6.47 -18.39 -9.92
CA LYS A 27 6.23 -17.80 -8.60
C LYS A 27 6.14 -16.27 -8.67
N GLY A 28 7.01 -15.63 -9.45
CA GLY A 28 6.98 -14.19 -9.67
C GLY A 28 5.72 -13.74 -10.40
N ARG A 29 5.30 -14.48 -11.43
CA ARG A 29 4.06 -14.23 -12.17
C ARG A 29 2.83 -14.38 -11.28
N ALA A 30 2.75 -15.46 -10.50
CA ALA A 30 1.65 -15.69 -9.56
C ALA A 30 1.55 -14.57 -8.49
N ALA A 31 2.69 -14.17 -7.92
CA ALA A 31 2.73 -13.06 -6.96
C ALA A 31 2.24 -11.74 -7.58
N ARG A 32 2.62 -11.46 -8.84
CA ARG A 32 2.15 -10.27 -9.57
C ARG A 32 0.63 -10.29 -9.77
N VAL A 33 0.07 -11.44 -10.16
CA VAL A 33 -1.39 -11.61 -10.33
C VAL A 33 -2.12 -11.35 -9.02
N ALA A 34 -1.68 -11.99 -7.93
CA ALA A 34 -2.27 -11.82 -6.60
C ALA A 34 -2.22 -10.35 -6.13
N TYR A 35 -1.09 -9.67 -6.34
CA TYR A 35 -0.96 -8.25 -6.02
C TYR A 35 -1.95 -7.39 -6.82
N MET A 36 -2.08 -7.63 -8.13
CA MET A 36 -3.00 -6.86 -8.97
C MET A 36 -4.46 -7.11 -8.61
N ALA A 37 -4.84 -8.34 -8.28
CA ALA A 37 -6.19 -8.67 -7.81
C ALA A 37 -6.53 -7.89 -6.53
N ARG A 38 -5.66 -7.95 -5.52
CA ARG A 38 -5.81 -7.18 -4.27
C ARG A 38 -5.88 -5.68 -4.51
N ARG A 39 -5.02 -5.15 -5.39
CA ARG A 39 -5.02 -3.72 -5.74
C ARG A 39 -6.33 -3.30 -6.40
N LYS A 40 -6.91 -4.13 -7.27
CA LYS A 40 -8.21 -3.88 -7.91
C LYS A 40 -9.34 -3.91 -6.88
N ALA A 41 -9.38 -4.93 -6.00
CA ALA A 41 -10.38 -5.03 -4.93
C ALA A 41 -10.37 -3.79 -4.03
N ARG A 42 -9.20 -3.39 -3.53
CA ARG A 42 -9.07 -2.18 -2.72
C ARG A 42 -9.52 -0.92 -3.46
N LYS A 43 -9.23 -0.82 -4.76
CA LYS A 43 -9.71 0.31 -5.57
C LYS A 43 -11.23 0.31 -5.75
N ALA A 44 -11.87 -0.86 -5.80
CA ALA A 44 -13.32 -0.98 -5.86
C ALA A 44 -13.96 -0.61 -4.52
N GLU A 45 -13.37 -1.03 -3.40
CA GLU A 45 -13.80 -0.62 -2.05
C GLU A 45 -13.64 0.89 -1.82
N THR A 46 -12.56 1.48 -2.32
CA THR A 46 -12.31 2.93 -2.19
C THR A 46 -12.99 3.76 -3.26
N LYS A 47 -13.62 3.15 -4.28
CA LYS A 47 -14.54 3.88 -5.15
C LYS A 47 -15.81 4.03 -4.32
N PRO A 48 -16.09 5.23 -3.78
CA PRO A 48 -17.31 5.41 -3.04
C PRO A 48 -18.46 5.04 -3.94
N VAL A 49 -19.42 4.35 -3.34
CA VAL A 49 -20.77 4.16 -3.83
C VAL A 49 -21.41 5.57 -3.86
N GLU A 50 -20.98 6.43 -4.78
CA GLU A 50 -21.47 7.81 -4.99
C GLU A 50 -22.90 7.85 -5.58
N ALA A 51 -23.63 6.72 -5.52
CA ALA A 51 -25.00 6.60 -5.99
C ALA A 51 -25.95 6.05 -4.91
N VAL A 52 -25.67 6.32 -3.62
CA VAL A 52 -26.75 6.35 -2.63
C VAL A 52 -26.85 7.78 -2.14
N VAL A 53 -27.81 8.48 -2.75
CA VAL A 53 -28.38 9.74 -2.30
C VAL A 53 -28.82 9.55 -0.84
N ILE A 54 -27.96 9.93 0.10
CA ILE A 54 -28.40 10.20 1.47
C ILE A 54 -28.84 11.66 1.43
N ALA A 55 -30.16 11.86 1.39
CA ALA A 55 -30.77 13.17 1.53
C ALA A 55 -30.21 13.90 2.77
N PRO A 56 -29.94 15.22 2.69
CA PRO A 56 -29.41 15.95 3.83
C PRO A 56 -30.52 16.11 4.87
N VAL A 57 -30.49 15.29 5.94
CA VAL A 57 -31.25 15.57 7.16
C VAL A 57 -30.36 16.40 8.08
N GLU A 58 -30.98 17.44 8.61
CA GLU A 58 -30.39 18.62 9.22
C GLU A 58 -29.63 18.34 10.53
N LYS A 59 -28.56 19.13 10.71
CA LYS A 59 -27.99 19.68 11.96
C LYS A 59 -28.14 18.88 13.26
N SER A 60 -26.99 18.51 13.84
CA SER A 60 -26.60 19.01 15.17
C SER A 60 -25.09 18.89 15.38
N GLU A 61 -24.53 19.99 15.87
CA GLU A 61 -23.13 20.22 16.22
C GLU A 61 -22.68 19.32 17.38
N GLU A 62 -21.46 18.78 17.35
CA GLU A 62 -20.53 18.96 18.48
C GLU A 62 -19.08 18.65 18.07
N LYS A 63 -18.21 19.65 18.23
CA LYS A 63 -16.78 19.58 17.94
C LYS A 63 -16.06 18.87 19.10
N ALA A 64 -15.49 17.69 18.88
CA ALA A 64 -14.48 17.13 19.77
C ALA A 64 -13.12 17.02 19.06
N LYS A 65 -12.28 18.03 19.28
CA LYS A 65 -10.85 18.06 18.90
C LYS A 65 -10.11 16.91 19.61
N ILE A 66 -9.59 15.94 18.87
CA ILE A 66 -8.59 15.02 19.41
C ILE A 66 -7.23 15.43 18.87
N LYS A 67 -6.42 15.99 19.78
CA LYS A 67 -5.07 16.51 19.57
C LYS A 67 -4.16 15.44 18.96
N ALA A 68 -3.43 15.83 17.93
CA ALA A 68 -2.27 15.08 17.44
C ALA A 68 -1.20 15.04 18.55
N SER A 69 -0.73 13.85 18.90
CA SER A 69 0.49 13.68 19.70
C SER A 69 1.59 13.00 18.86
N PRO A 70 2.84 13.51 18.91
CA PRO A 70 3.92 13.16 18.01
C PRO A 70 4.69 11.88 18.41
N LYS A 71 5.41 11.37 17.40
CA LYS A 71 6.29 10.18 17.36
C LYS A 71 7.20 10.02 18.58
N SER A 72 7.29 8.79 19.10
CA SER A 72 8.42 8.36 19.93
C SER A 72 9.40 7.51 19.11
N LYS A 73 10.61 8.04 18.92
CA LYS A 73 11.84 7.27 18.71
C LYS A 73 12.08 6.44 19.97
N LYS A 74 12.58 5.21 19.84
CA LYS A 74 13.29 4.54 20.92
C LYS A 74 14.67 4.15 20.41
N GLU A 75 15.66 4.63 21.16
CA GLU A 75 17.10 4.37 21.07
C GLU A 75 17.42 2.89 21.26
#